data_AF-A0AAU5S5L9-F1
#
_entry.id   AF-A0AAU5S5L9-F1
#
_cell.length_a   1.000
_cell.length_b   1.000
_cell.length_c   1.000
_cell.angle_alpha   90.00
_cell.angle_beta   90.00
_cell.angle_gamma   90.00
#
_symmetry.space_group_name_H-M   'P 1'
#
loop_
_entity.id
_entity.type
_entity.pdbx_description
1 polymer ?
#
loop_
_entity_poly.entity_id
_entity_poly.type
_entity_poly.pdbx_seq_one_letter_code
_entity_poly.pdbx_strand_id
1 'polypeptide(L)'
;MTERKPPGVSFETWADRQIREAEERGDFANLPGRGKPLASLNTPYDELWWVKGKMQREGLSFLPPSLVLRKEAEDAVAAVAEARSERRVRQIIAAVNEKIEAAIRRPPQGPPLNLRPFDVEQVVAEWRERRAGNGGTGDGGAGDRGTGDRGMGDGRGPAD
;
A
#
# COMPACT_ATOMS: atom_id res chain seq x y z
N MET A 1 -3.50 34.77 -8.53
CA MET A 1 -2.14 35.35 -8.56
C MET A 1 -2.10 36.49 -7.56
N THR A 2 -1.06 36.63 -6.76
CA THR A 2 -0.89 37.80 -5.88
C THR A 2 -0.18 38.92 -6.65
N GLU A 3 -0.73 40.14 -6.60
CA GLU A 3 -0.05 41.33 -7.15
C GLU A 3 1.19 41.65 -6.32
N ARG A 4 2.14 42.40 -6.89
CA ARG A 4 3.33 42.86 -6.16
C ARG A 4 3.07 44.23 -5.52
N LYS A 5 3.69 44.45 -4.36
CA LYS A 5 3.68 45.76 -3.68
C LYS A 5 4.17 46.89 -4.61
N PRO A 6 3.40 47.98 -4.78
CA PRO A 6 3.86 49.15 -5.52
C PRO A 6 5.04 49.86 -4.84
N PRO A 7 5.96 50.47 -5.61
CA PRO A 7 7.02 51.31 -5.05
C PRO A 7 6.40 52.51 -4.30
N GLY A 8 7.00 52.91 -3.18
CA GLY A 8 6.53 54.04 -2.36
C GLY A 8 5.43 53.74 -1.33
N VAL A 9 4.85 52.53 -1.34
CA VAL A 9 3.86 52.09 -0.31
C VAL A 9 4.55 51.21 0.74
N SER A 10 4.22 51.38 2.02
CA SER A 10 4.74 50.50 3.09
C SER A 10 4.19 49.06 2.95
N PHE A 11 4.87 48.08 3.54
CA PHE A 11 4.39 46.69 3.50
C PHE A 11 3.07 46.51 4.25
N GLU A 12 2.94 47.15 5.41
CA GLU A 12 1.73 47.14 6.24
C GLU A 12 0.53 47.70 5.47
N THR A 13 0.64 48.92 4.91
CA THR A 13 -0.44 49.57 4.16
C THR A 13 -0.85 48.78 2.90
N TRP A 14 0.11 48.12 2.24
CA TRP A 14 -0.21 47.28 1.08
C TRP A 14 -0.89 45.97 1.50
N ALA A 15 -0.40 45.28 2.53
CA ALA A 15 -0.99 44.04 3.03
C ALA A 15 -2.41 44.27 3.56
N ASP A 16 -2.63 45.33 4.34
CA ASP A 16 -3.95 45.69 4.88
C ASP A 16 -4.97 45.96 3.76
N ARG A 17 -4.53 46.65 2.70
CA ARG A 17 -5.37 46.88 1.52
C ARG A 17 -5.77 45.55 0.85
N GLN A 18 -4.83 44.62 0.66
CA GLN A 18 -5.13 43.32 0.07
C GLN A 18 -6.08 42.49 0.94
N ILE A 19 -5.95 42.56 2.28
CA ILE A 19 -6.84 41.86 3.22
C ILE A 19 -8.26 42.42 3.13
N ARG A 20 -8.42 43.75 3.18
CA ARG A 20 -9.73 44.41 3.06
C ARG A 20 -10.41 44.07 1.74
N GLU A 21 -9.70 44.15 0.62
CA GLU A 21 -10.24 43.81 -0.69
C GLU A 21 -10.64 42.33 -0.79
N ALA A 22 -9.85 41.41 -0.20
CA ALA A 22 -10.20 39.98 -0.13
C ALA A 22 -11.44 39.72 0.75
N GLU A 23 -11.61 40.47 1.84
CA GLU A 23 -12.80 40.42 2.68
C GLU A 23 -14.04 40.93 1.96
N GLU A 24 -13.95 42.07 1.27
CA GLU A 24 -15.03 42.65 0.45
C GLU A 24 -15.49 41.70 -0.67
N ARG A 25 -14.57 40.94 -1.26
CA ARG A 25 -14.89 39.88 -2.23
C ARG A 25 -15.45 38.61 -1.62
N GLY A 26 -15.40 38.47 -0.30
CA GLY A 26 -15.86 37.28 0.40
C GLY A 26 -14.90 36.09 0.26
N ASP A 27 -13.61 36.30 -0.01
CA ASP A 27 -12.62 35.21 -0.13
C ASP A 27 -12.50 34.40 1.19
N PHE A 28 -12.84 35.03 2.33
CA PHE A 28 -12.90 34.38 3.65
C PHE A 28 -14.28 33.80 4.01
N ALA A 29 -15.30 33.96 3.15
CA ALA A 29 -16.68 33.54 3.41
C ALA A 29 -16.83 32.03 3.61
N ASN A 30 -16.06 31.22 2.88
CA ASN A 30 -16.19 29.76 2.84
C ASN A 30 -14.86 29.04 3.12
N LEU A 31 -14.13 29.49 4.14
CA LEU A 31 -12.87 28.84 4.51
C LEU A 31 -13.12 27.41 5.01
N PRO A 32 -12.24 26.45 4.67
CA PRO A 32 -12.24 25.13 5.27
C PRO A 32 -12.13 25.25 6.80
N GLY A 33 -13.13 24.75 7.51
CA GLY A 33 -13.17 24.81 8.98
C GLY A 33 -13.96 25.97 9.56
N ARG A 34 -14.51 26.89 8.75
CA ARG A 34 -15.39 27.96 9.24
C ARG A 34 -16.57 27.38 10.03
N GLY A 35 -16.74 27.84 11.28
CA GLY A 35 -17.79 27.38 12.19
C GLY A 35 -17.60 25.95 12.74
N LYS A 36 -16.51 25.26 12.39
CA LYS A 36 -16.18 23.93 12.93
C LYS A 36 -15.24 24.07 14.13
N PRO A 37 -15.33 23.18 15.13
CA PRO A 37 -14.33 23.11 16.19
C PRO A 37 -12.92 22.93 15.62
N LEU A 38 -11.92 23.50 16.29
CA LEU A 38 -10.52 23.27 15.93
C LEU A 38 -10.19 21.78 16.08
N ALA A 39 -9.76 21.13 15.00
CA ALA A 39 -9.52 19.68 14.97
C ALA A 39 -8.50 19.20 16.02
N SER A 40 -7.57 20.08 16.42
CA SER A 40 -6.47 19.79 17.34
C SER A 40 -6.65 20.46 18.71
N LEU A 41 -7.87 20.88 19.08
CA LEU A 41 -8.12 21.60 20.33
C LEU A 41 -7.77 20.78 21.59
N ASN A 42 -7.93 19.46 21.51
CA ASN A 42 -7.70 18.53 22.62
C ASN A 42 -6.37 17.75 22.50
N THR A 43 -5.51 18.12 21.55
CA THR A 43 -4.19 17.47 21.39
C THR A 43 -3.09 18.29 22.07
N PRO A 44 -2.06 17.65 22.66
CA PRO A 44 -0.89 18.37 23.15
C PRO A 44 -0.30 19.27 22.07
N TYR A 45 0.18 20.46 22.46
CA TYR A 45 0.82 21.37 21.53
C TYR A 45 2.11 20.74 20.97
N ASP A 46 2.21 20.71 19.64
CA ASP A 46 3.33 20.16 18.90
C ASP A 46 3.85 21.25 17.98
N GLU A 47 5.08 21.72 18.16
CA GLU A 47 5.68 22.78 17.34
C GLU A 47 5.68 22.45 15.84
N LEU A 48 5.69 21.15 15.49
CA LEU A 48 5.68 20.65 14.13
C LEU A 48 4.27 20.37 13.58
N TRP A 49 3.19 20.77 14.28
CA TRP A 49 1.80 20.47 13.90
C TRP A 49 1.49 20.87 12.45
N TRP A 50 1.92 22.05 12.02
CA TRP A 50 1.65 22.58 10.68
C TRP A 50 2.50 21.90 9.60
N VAL A 51 3.72 21.48 9.96
CA VAL A 51 4.63 20.72 9.08
C VAL A 51 4.04 19.34 8.84
N LYS A 52 3.67 18.62 9.91
CA LYS A 52 3.02 17.31 9.84
C LYS A 52 1.71 17.39 9.05
N GLY A 53 0.89 18.40 9.31
CA GLY A 53 -0.34 18.64 8.56
C GLY A 53 -0.09 18.94 7.07
N LYS A 54 0.96 19.70 6.74
CA LYS A 54 1.34 19.96 5.35
C LYS A 54 1.87 18.71 4.67
N MET A 55 2.75 17.96 5.34
CA MET A 55 3.25 16.68 4.84
C MET A 55 2.10 15.72 4.52
N GLN A 56 1.12 15.59 5.43
CA GLN A 56 -0.05 14.76 5.20
C GLN A 56 -0.90 15.23 4.01
N ARG A 57 -1.16 16.55 3.89
CA ARG A 57 -1.93 17.12 2.75
C ARG A 57 -1.25 16.90 1.40
N GLU A 58 0.08 16.99 1.37
CA GLU A 58 0.89 16.81 0.16
C GLU A 58 1.28 15.34 -0.07
N GLY A 59 0.84 14.42 0.79
CA GLY A 59 1.21 13.00 0.70
C GLY A 59 2.70 12.72 0.93
N LEU A 60 3.41 13.63 1.62
CA LEU A 60 4.82 13.49 1.93
C LEU A 60 5.01 12.64 3.18
N SER A 61 5.89 11.65 3.09
CA SER A 61 6.34 10.85 4.23
C SER A 61 7.86 10.91 4.31
N PHE A 62 8.39 11.17 5.51
CA PHE A 62 9.80 11.02 5.81
C PHE A 62 9.95 9.80 6.71
N LEU A 63 10.17 8.63 6.09
CA LEU A 63 10.50 7.42 6.83
C LEU A 63 12.02 7.39 7.06
N PRO A 64 12.50 7.28 8.31
CA PRO A 64 13.89 6.98 8.58
C PRO A 64 14.34 5.72 7.82
N PRO A 65 15.60 5.62 7.37
CA PRO A 65 16.05 4.48 6.57
C PRO A 65 15.83 3.11 7.24
N SER A 66 15.85 3.02 8.57
CA SER A 66 15.50 1.77 9.28
C SER A 66 14.05 1.35 9.10
N LEU A 67 13.11 2.30 9.03
CA LEU A 67 11.70 2.03 8.76
C LEU A 67 11.46 1.71 7.27
N VAL A 68 12.21 2.34 6.37
CA VAL A 68 12.17 1.99 4.94
C VAL A 68 12.52 0.53 4.75
N LEU A 69 13.63 0.07 5.33
CA LEU A 69 14.07 -1.31 5.21
C LEU A 69 13.09 -2.31 5.84
N ARG A 70 12.41 -1.93 6.94
CA ARG A 70 11.33 -2.76 7.51
C ARG A 70 10.16 -2.90 6.53
N LYS A 71 9.73 -1.80 5.93
CA LYS A 71 8.66 -1.82 4.93
C LYS A 71 9.05 -2.67 3.71
N GLU A 72 10.29 -2.56 3.23
CA GLU A 72 10.81 -3.38 2.13
C GLU A 72 10.81 -4.88 2.47
N ALA A 73 11.13 -5.26 3.71
CA ALA A 73 11.05 -6.64 4.18
C ALA A 73 9.60 -7.17 4.19
N GLU A 74 8.65 -6.36 4.64
CA GLU A 74 7.22 -6.70 4.56
C GLU A 74 6.75 -6.85 3.11
N ASP A 75 7.14 -5.94 2.22
CA ASP A 75 6.80 -5.99 0.79
C ASP A 75 7.43 -7.19 0.09
N ALA A 76 8.64 -7.59 0.49
CA ALA A 76 9.29 -8.79 -0.02
C ALA A 76 8.48 -10.05 0.33
N VAL A 77 8.00 -10.16 1.57
CA VAL A 77 7.15 -11.29 2.01
C VAL A 77 5.83 -11.31 1.23
N ALA A 78 5.19 -10.16 1.04
CA ALA A 78 3.98 -10.05 0.23
C ALA A 78 4.23 -10.45 -1.24
N ALA A 79 5.35 -9.99 -1.82
CA ALA A 79 5.73 -10.33 -3.19
C ALA A 79 6.06 -11.82 -3.38
N VAL A 80 6.58 -12.49 -2.35
CA VAL A 80 6.78 -13.95 -2.35
C VAL A 80 5.45 -14.69 -2.47
N ALA A 81 4.40 -14.24 -1.79
CA ALA A 81 3.07 -14.87 -1.89
C ALA A 81 2.53 -14.84 -3.34
N GLU A 82 2.78 -13.75 -4.06
CA GLU A 82 2.36 -13.57 -5.46
C GLU A 82 3.32 -14.20 -6.49
N ALA A 83 4.49 -14.65 -6.07
CA ALA A 83 5.49 -15.20 -6.97
C ALA A 83 4.99 -16.49 -7.66
N ARG A 84 5.20 -16.57 -8.98
CA ARG A 84 4.80 -17.71 -9.83
C ARG A 84 5.89 -18.79 -9.98
N SER A 85 7.08 -18.55 -9.45
CA SER A 85 8.19 -19.49 -9.54
C SER A 85 9.09 -19.40 -8.32
N GLU A 86 9.67 -20.53 -7.95
CA GLU A 86 10.66 -20.61 -6.87
C GLU A 86 11.88 -19.73 -7.14
N ARG A 87 12.36 -19.68 -8.39
CA ARG A 87 13.47 -18.79 -8.78
C ARG A 87 13.14 -17.34 -8.41
N ARG A 88 11.89 -16.90 -8.62
CA ARG A 88 11.46 -15.55 -8.26
C ARG A 88 11.42 -15.35 -6.74
N VAL A 89 10.94 -16.34 -5.98
CA VAL A 89 10.95 -16.31 -4.51
C VAL A 89 12.38 -16.12 -3.97
N ARG A 90 13.30 -16.98 -4.44
CA ARG A 90 14.73 -16.92 -4.05
C ARG A 90 15.35 -15.56 -4.37
N GLN A 91 15.04 -14.99 -5.54
CA GLN A 91 15.53 -13.66 -5.93
C GLN A 91 15.00 -12.54 -5.02
N ILE A 92 13.71 -12.56 -4.69
CA ILE A 92 13.10 -11.54 -3.82
C ILE A 92 13.73 -11.57 -2.42
N ILE A 93 13.85 -12.77 -1.84
CA ILE A 93 14.41 -12.93 -0.49
C ILE A 93 15.90 -12.62 -0.46
N ALA A 94 16.67 -13.07 -1.45
CA ALA A 94 18.10 -12.77 -1.50
C ALA A 94 18.37 -11.25 -1.57
N ALA A 95 17.59 -10.53 -2.37
CA ALA A 95 17.75 -9.08 -2.50
C ALA A 95 17.46 -8.32 -1.20
N VAL A 96 16.45 -8.73 -0.43
CA VAL A 96 16.17 -8.08 0.86
C VAL A 96 17.14 -8.52 1.95
N ASN A 97 17.60 -9.77 1.95
CA ASN A 97 18.62 -10.26 2.87
C ASN A 97 19.93 -9.49 2.73
N GLU A 98 20.37 -9.21 1.50
CA GLU A 98 21.58 -8.40 1.26
C GLU A 98 21.48 -7.03 1.95
N LYS A 99 20.32 -6.37 1.82
CA LYS A 99 20.06 -5.08 2.48
C LYS A 99 20.01 -5.21 4.00
N ILE A 100 19.36 -6.25 4.52
CA ILE A 100 19.29 -6.53 5.97
C ILE A 100 20.69 -6.76 6.54
N GLU A 101 21.51 -7.57 5.89
CA GLU A 101 22.89 -7.84 6.31
C GLU A 101 23.77 -6.59 6.26
N ALA A 102 23.61 -5.75 5.23
CA ALA A 102 24.30 -4.47 5.15
C ALA A 102 23.89 -3.55 6.32
N ALA A 103 22.60 -3.48 6.63
CA ALA A 103 22.08 -2.67 7.73
C ALA A 103 22.42 -3.21 9.12
N ILE A 104 22.56 -4.53 9.30
CA ILE A 104 23.04 -5.12 10.56
C ILE A 104 24.53 -4.77 10.76
N ARG A 105 25.35 -4.86 9.70
CA ARG A 105 26.77 -4.51 9.76
C ARG A 105 27.00 -3.01 9.97
N ARG A 106 26.11 -2.17 9.41
CA ARG A 106 26.16 -0.71 9.52
C ARG A 106 24.76 -0.17 9.82
N PRO A 107 24.37 -0.10 11.11
CA PRO A 107 23.05 0.34 11.50
C PRO A 107 22.72 1.73 10.96
N PRO A 108 21.64 1.88 10.18
CA PRO A 108 21.22 3.19 9.69
C PRO A 108 20.62 4.04 10.81
N GLN A 109 20.56 5.35 10.59
CA GLN A 109 19.87 6.27 11.50
C GLN A 109 18.38 5.92 11.65
N GLY A 110 17.87 6.02 12.88
CA GLY A 110 16.45 5.83 13.19
C GLY A 110 16.21 4.82 14.32
N PRO A 111 14.95 4.40 14.51
CA PRO A 111 14.59 3.37 15.48
C PRO A 111 15.33 2.05 15.22
N PRO A 112 15.49 1.18 16.25
CA PRO A 112 16.12 -0.13 16.09
C PRO A 112 15.50 -0.93 14.94
N LEU A 113 16.36 -1.55 14.12
CA LEU A 113 15.93 -2.25 12.89
C LEU A 113 15.00 -3.43 13.21
N ASN A 114 15.36 -4.24 14.21
CA ASN A 114 14.64 -5.44 14.65
C ASN A 114 14.35 -6.44 13.51
N LEU A 115 15.23 -6.52 12.50
CA LEU A 115 15.16 -7.49 11.41
C LEU A 115 16.26 -8.54 11.55
N ARG A 116 15.98 -9.74 11.08
CA ARG A 116 16.97 -10.82 10.85
C ARG A 116 16.85 -11.26 9.38
N PRO A 117 17.95 -11.68 8.74
CA PRO A 117 17.88 -12.26 7.40
C PRO A 117 16.91 -13.45 7.40
N PHE A 118 16.10 -13.56 6.35
CA PHE A 118 15.17 -14.66 6.16
C PHE A 118 15.91 -15.93 5.72
N ASP A 119 15.47 -17.09 6.20
CA ASP A 119 15.91 -18.37 5.66
C ASP A 119 15.24 -18.61 4.30
N VAL A 120 16.04 -18.65 3.24
CA VAL A 120 15.57 -18.81 1.86
C VAL A 120 14.89 -20.17 1.66
N GLU A 121 15.43 -21.25 2.22
CA GLU A 121 14.87 -22.58 2.04
C GLU A 121 13.55 -22.72 2.78
N GLN A 122 13.48 -22.17 4.00
CA GLN A 122 12.23 -22.14 4.77
C GLN A 122 11.14 -21.39 4.00
N VAL A 123 11.44 -20.18 3.49
CA VAL A 123 10.45 -19.37 2.76
C VAL A 123 10.00 -20.06 1.46
N VAL A 124 10.90 -20.75 0.77
CA VAL A 124 10.56 -21.54 -0.43
C VAL A 124 9.65 -22.72 -0.08
N ALA A 125 9.94 -23.44 1.01
CA ALA A 125 9.13 -24.57 1.46
C ALA A 125 7.69 -24.11 1.76
N GLU A 126 7.53 -23.06 2.58
CA GLU A 126 6.21 -22.50 2.91
C GLU A 126 5.46 -21.98 1.67
N TRP A 127 6.17 -21.38 0.70
CA TRP A 127 5.58 -20.94 -0.56
C TRP A 127 5.04 -22.13 -1.39
N ARG A 128 5.82 -23.22 -1.49
CA ARG A 128 5.39 -24.44 -2.21
C ARG A 128 4.16 -25.06 -1.57
N GLU A 129 4.15 -25.19 -0.24
CA GLU A 129 3.02 -25.73 0.52
C GLU A 129 1.73 -24.94 0.28
N ARG A 130 1.80 -23.61 0.35
CA ARG A 130 0.64 -22.73 0.08
C ARG A 130 0.11 -22.91 -1.35
N ARG A 131 0.98 -23.10 -2.34
CA ARG A 131 0.55 -23.33 -3.73
C ARG A 131 -0.03 -24.72 -3.94
N ALA A 132 0.53 -25.75 -3.31
CA ALA A 132 -0.01 -27.10 -3.37
C ALA A 132 -1.42 -27.18 -2.76
N GLY A 133 -1.64 -26.49 -1.62
CA GLY A 133 -2.96 -26.38 -0.99
C GLY A 133 -4.00 -25.65 -1.83
N ASN A 134 -3.60 -24.64 -2.62
CA ASN A 134 -4.50 -23.88 -3.49
C ASN A 134 -4.76 -24.56 -4.86
N GLY A 135 -3.94 -25.53 -5.25
CA GLY A 135 -4.09 -26.31 -6.49
C GLY A 135 -4.95 -27.57 -6.36
N GLY A 136 -5.39 -27.92 -5.15
CA GLY A 136 -6.10 -29.18 -4.86
C GLY A 136 -7.64 -29.11 -4.80
N THR A 137 -8.26 -27.96 -5.05
CA THR A 137 -9.73 -27.78 -4.87
C THR A 137 -10.50 -27.55 -6.18
N GLY A 138 -9.95 -28.01 -7.32
CA GLY A 138 -10.53 -27.73 -8.64
C GLY A 138 -10.49 -28.90 -9.62
N ASP A 139 -10.72 -30.14 -9.16
CA ASP A 139 -11.02 -31.25 -10.08
C ASP A 139 -11.78 -32.35 -9.32
N GLY A 140 -13.09 -32.46 -9.56
CA GLY A 140 -13.93 -33.41 -8.84
C GLY A 140 -15.42 -33.20 -9.03
N GLY A 141 -15.94 -33.36 -10.25
CA GLY A 141 -17.39 -33.42 -10.43
C GLY A 141 -17.86 -33.43 -11.88
N ALA A 142 -17.72 -34.56 -12.58
CA ALA A 142 -18.77 -35.14 -13.45
C ALA A 142 -18.17 -36.27 -14.29
N GLY A 143 -18.31 -37.51 -13.81
CA GLY A 143 -17.98 -38.67 -14.63
C GLY A 143 -17.93 -39.95 -13.81
N ASP A 144 -19.09 -40.47 -13.42
CA ASP A 144 -19.39 -41.90 -13.52
C ASP A 144 -20.84 -42.20 -13.12
N ARG A 145 -21.57 -42.85 -14.03
CA ARG A 145 -22.24 -44.13 -13.77
C ARG A 145 -22.84 -44.66 -15.06
N GLY A 146 -22.03 -45.46 -15.75
CA GLY A 146 -22.52 -46.51 -16.63
C GLY A 146 -22.89 -47.75 -15.82
N THR A 147 -24.11 -48.25 -16.02
CA THR A 147 -24.52 -49.64 -15.76
C THR A 147 -25.78 -49.81 -16.60
N GLY A 148 -25.92 -50.68 -17.58
CA GLY A 148 -25.30 -51.99 -17.82
C GLY A 148 -26.46 -52.85 -18.36
N ASP A 149 -26.36 -53.16 -19.64
CA ASP A 149 -26.79 -54.41 -20.30
C ASP A 149 -28.11 -55.09 -19.87
N ARG A 150 -29.04 -55.19 -20.84
CA ARG A 150 -29.88 -56.38 -21.02
C ARG A 150 -30.54 -56.41 -22.41
N GLY A 151 -29.97 -57.22 -23.29
CA GLY A 151 -30.67 -58.34 -23.95
C GLY A 151 -31.77 -58.06 -24.98
N MET A 152 -31.43 -58.39 -26.23
CA MET A 152 -32.14 -59.32 -27.13
C MET A 152 -33.61 -59.05 -27.52
N GLY A 153 -33.88 -58.97 -28.83
CA GLY A 153 -35.19 -59.34 -29.36
C GLY A 153 -35.55 -58.73 -30.72
N ASP A 154 -35.37 -59.52 -31.77
CA ASP A 154 -35.82 -59.32 -33.15
C ASP A 154 -37.27 -58.79 -33.32
N GLY A 155 -37.52 -58.02 -34.39
CA GLY A 155 -38.88 -57.67 -34.79
C GLY A 155 -39.04 -56.75 -36.00
N ARG A 156 -38.77 -57.31 -37.20
CA ARG A 156 -39.34 -57.00 -38.54
C ARG A 156 -40.22 -55.73 -38.74
N GLY A 157 -39.88 -55.01 -39.82
CA GLY A 157 -40.84 -54.63 -40.88
C GLY A 157 -41.06 -53.12 -41.11
N PRO A 158 -40.89 -52.61 -42.34
CA PRO A 158 -41.20 -51.22 -42.69
C PRO A 158 -42.66 -51.03 -43.17
N ALA A 159 -43.04 -49.75 -43.19
CA ALA A 159 -44.28 -49.11 -43.64
C ALA A 159 -45.02 -49.74 -44.84
N ASP A 160 -46.33 -49.90 -44.72
CA ASP A 160 -47.36 -48.95 -45.22
C ASP A 160 -48.72 -49.21 -44.53
#